data_AF-A0A957VBK1-F1
#
_entry.id   AF-A0A957VBK1-F1
#
_cell.length_a   1.000
_cell.length_b   1.000
_cell.length_c   1.000
_cell.angle_alpha   90.00
_cell.angle_beta   90.00
_cell.angle_gamma   90.00
#
_symmetry.space_group_name_H-M   'P 1'
#
loop_
_entity.id
_entity.type
_entity.pdbx_description
1 polymer ?
#
loop_
_entity_poly.entity_id
_entity_poly.type
_entity_poly.pdbx_seq_one_letter_code
_entity_poly.pdbx_strand_id
1 'polypeptide(L)'
;MEIITKNLRRCDVVAVKGRIDASTVKEFAEALHKITDAGRYNIVVDMKEVAYISSAGLSELIDTQKTCKQLKRGELVLAEISPRVSEVLDLAGLTPLFKVFPTQTEAVGNF
;
A
#
# COMPACT_ATOMS: atom_id res chain seq x y z
N MET A 1 -10.53 -5.86 -10.08
CA MET A 1 -9.81 -5.79 -8.79
C MET A 1 -10.86 -5.54 -7.72
N GLU A 2 -10.63 -5.96 -6.49
CA GLU A 2 -11.50 -5.60 -5.37
C GLU A 2 -10.66 -4.92 -4.30
N ILE A 3 -11.14 -3.79 -3.79
CA ILE A 3 -10.49 -3.03 -2.72
C ILE A 3 -11.46 -2.89 -1.56
N ILE A 4 -11.00 -3.30 -0.38
CA ILE A 4 -11.74 -3.14 0.86
C ILE A 4 -10.92 -2.24 1.79
N THR A 5 -11.48 -1.08 2.13
CA THR A 5 -10.87 -0.16 3.09
C THR A 5 -11.52 -0.32 4.46
N LYS A 6 -10.70 -0.52 5.49
CA LYS A 6 -11.13 -0.57 6.90
C LYS A 6 -10.45 0.57 7.66
N ASN A 7 -11.26 1.46 8.23
CA ASN A 7 -10.73 2.51 9.09
C ASN A 7 -10.54 2.00 10.52
N LEU A 8 -9.29 2.03 11.01
CA LEU A 8 -8.97 1.73 12.40
C LEU A 8 -8.69 3.03 13.16
N ARG A 9 -8.46 2.93 14.48
CA ARG A 9 -8.21 4.14 15.30
C ARG A 9 -6.93 4.88 14.89
N ARG A 10 -5.86 4.17 14.54
CA ARG A 10 -4.52 4.75 14.29
C ARG A 10 -4.04 4.70 12.85
N CYS A 11 -4.62 3.83 12.03
CA CYS A 11 -4.28 3.65 10.63
C CYS A 11 -5.50 3.22 9.84
N ASP A 12 -5.38 3.27 8.52
CA ASP A 12 -6.35 2.65 7.60
C ASP A 12 -5.72 1.44 6.95
N VAL A 13 -6.51 0.38 6.80
CA VAL A 13 -6.09 -0.81 6.08
C VAL A 13 -6.80 -0.87 4.74
N VAL A 14 -6.02 -0.97 3.68
CA VAL A 14 -6.47 -1.15 2.30
C VAL A 14 -6.12 -2.58 1.90
N ALA A 15 -7.11 -3.48 1.92
CA ALA A 15 -6.93 -4.84 1.43
C ALA A 15 -7.23 -4.88 -0.06
N VAL A 16 -6.28 -5.37 -0.85
CA VAL A 16 -6.39 -5.44 -2.30
C VAL A 16 -6.42 -6.90 -2.75
N LYS A 17 -7.38 -7.23 -3.60
CA LYS A 17 -7.54 -8.56 -4.18
C LYS A 17 -7.47 -8.50 -5.71
N GLY A 18 -6.66 -9.40 -6.28
CA GLY A 18 -6.47 -9.55 -7.71
C GLY A 18 -5.14 -8.97 -8.19
N ARG A 19 -5.20 -8.00 -9.12
CA ARG A 19 -4.04 -7.49 -9.85
C ARG A 19 -4.08 -5.96 -9.91
N ILE A 20 -2.92 -5.33 -9.77
CA ILE A 20 -2.73 -3.88 -9.92
C ILE A 20 -1.99 -3.61 -11.24
N ASP A 21 -2.75 -3.40 -12.32
CA ASP A 21 -2.24 -3.15 -13.66
C ASP A 21 -2.78 -1.84 -14.24
N ALA A 22 -2.48 -1.53 -15.49
CA ALA A 22 -2.91 -0.28 -16.14
C ALA A 22 -4.45 -0.07 -16.13
N SER A 23 -5.24 -1.13 -16.04
CA SER A 23 -6.70 -1.05 -15.99
C SER A 23 -7.23 -0.78 -14.57
N THR A 24 -6.52 -1.25 -13.54
CA THR A 24 -6.96 -1.20 -12.14
C THR A 24 -6.24 -0.17 -11.29
N VAL A 25 -5.11 0.37 -11.78
CA VAL A 25 -4.28 1.33 -11.02
C VAL A 25 -5.03 2.61 -10.66
N LYS A 26 -5.96 3.07 -11.51
CA LYS A 26 -6.77 4.27 -11.21
C LYS A 26 -7.64 4.07 -9.97
N GLU A 27 -8.32 2.94 -9.89
CA GLU A 27 -9.16 2.59 -8.74
C GLU A 27 -8.32 2.43 -7.47
N PHE A 28 -7.11 1.86 -7.59
CA PHE A 28 -6.16 1.75 -6.50
C PHE A 28 -5.68 3.11 -5.98
N ALA A 29 -5.27 3.99 -6.90
CA ALA A 29 -4.88 5.36 -6.59
C ALA A 29 -6.00 6.14 -5.90
N GLU A 30 -7.23 6.06 -6.43
CA GLU A 30 -8.40 6.71 -5.84
C GLU A 30 -8.67 6.23 -4.41
N ALA A 31 -8.47 4.95 -4.12
CA ALA A 31 -8.65 4.42 -2.77
C ALA A 31 -7.61 4.98 -1.78
N LEU A 32 -6.35 5.11 -2.19
CA LEU A 32 -5.27 5.69 -1.38
C LEU A 32 -5.46 7.20 -1.20
N HIS A 33 -5.78 7.92 -2.28
CA HIS A 33 -6.01 9.36 -2.24
C HIS A 33 -7.18 9.73 -1.34
N LYS A 34 -8.29 8.97 -1.38
CA LYS A 34 -9.42 9.19 -0.45
C LYS A 34 -9.01 9.16 1.02
N ILE A 35 -8.02 8.33 1.37
CA ILE A 35 -7.50 8.25 2.75
C ILE A 35 -6.66 9.49 3.07
N THR A 36 -5.73 9.85 2.19
CA THR A 36 -4.87 11.03 2.40
C THR A 36 -5.63 12.34 2.37
N ASP A 37 -6.68 12.45 1.55
CA ASP A 37 -7.58 13.61 1.45
C ASP A 37 -8.45 13.75 2.70
N ALA A 38 -8.78 12.63 3.36
CA ALA A 38 -9.41 12.61 4.68
C ALA A 38 -8.45 12.97 5.83
N GLY A 39 -7.20 13.35 5.52
CA GLY A 39 -6.19 13.77 6.50
C GLY A 39 -5.58 12.60 7.28
N ARG A 40 -5.68 11.38 6.77
CA ARG A 40 -5.13 10.16 7.39
C ARG A 40 -3.92 9.69 6.60
N TYR A 41 -2.83 9.41 7.30
CA TYR A 41 -1.51 9.17 6.66
C TYR A 41 -0.79 7.93 7.16
N ASN A 42 -1.38 7.19 8.10
CA ASN A 42 -0.92 5.86 8.50
C ASN A 42 -1.71 4.84 7.70
N ILE A 43 -1.08 4.24 6.69
CA ILE A 43 -1.77 3.38 5.72
C ILE A 43 -1.09 2.02 5.71
N VAL A 44 -1.87 0.96 5.90
CA VAL A 44 -1.45 -0.42 5.71
C VAL A 44 -2.06 -0.90 4.40
N VAL A 45 -1.23 -1.31 3.44
CA VAL A 45 -1.71 -2.00 2.22
C VAL A 45 -1.53 -3.50 2.43
N ASP A 46 -2.64 -4.22 2.57
CA ASP A 46 -2.65 -5.67 2.65
C ASP A 46 -2.69 -6.25 1.22
N MET A 47 -1.61 -6.94 0.87
CA MET A 47 -1.35 -7.48 -0.46
C MET A 47 -1.45 -9.00 -0.52
N LYS A 48 -2.05 -9.65 0.50
CA LYS A 48 -2.18 -11.11 0.59
C LYS A 48 -2.75 -11.74 -0.69
N GLU A 49 -3.77 -11.10 -1.25
CA GLU A 49 -4.47 -11.58 -2.45
C GLU A 49 -4.03 -10.83 -3.73
N VAL A 50 -2.89 -10.13 -3.71
CA VAL A 50 -2.31 -9.47 -4.87
C VAL A 50 -1.34 -10.39 -5.59
N ALA A 51 -1.75 -10.85 -6.76
CA ALA A 51 -0.95 -11.75 -7.60
C ALA A 51 0.10 -11.02 -8.46
N TYR A 52 -0.10 -9.72 -8.71
CA TYR A 52 0.74 -8.94 -9.60
C TYR A 52 0.57 -7.43 -9.38
N ILE A 53 1.68 -6.70 -9.49
CA ILE A 53 1.73 -5.24 -9.53
C ILE A 53 2.56 -4.77 -10.74
N SER A 54 2.03 -3.79 -11.46
CA SER A 54 2.70 -3.13 -12.59
C SER A 54 3.53 -1.93 -12.12
N SER A 55 4.38 -1.40 -13.01
CA SER A 55 5.19 -0.19 -12.72
C SER A 55 4.33 1.01 -12.31
N ALA A 56 3.14 1.18 -12.89
CA ALA A 56 2.22 2.23 -12.50
C ALA A 56 1.71 2.07 -11.06
N GLY A 57 1.42 0.83 -10.65
CA GLY A 57 1.03 0.54 -9.26
C GLY A 57 2.17 0.79 -8.26
N LEU A 58 3.41 0.48 -8.65
CA LEU A 58 4.58 0.80 -7.83
C LEU A 58 4.78 2.31 -7.68
N SER A 59 4.65 3.07 -8.77
CA SER A 59 4.70 4.54 -8.74
C SER A 59 3.64 5.11 -7.78
N GLU A 60 2.42 4.57 -7.82
CA GLU A 60 1.35 4.99 -6.93
C GLU A 60 1.67 4.75 -5.44
N LEU A 61 2.24 3.58 -5.12
CA LEU A 61 2.73 3.29 -3.75
C LEU A 61 3.80 4.29 -3.32
N ILE A 62 4.74 4.62 -4.21
CA ILE A 62 5.82 5.57 -3.93
C ILE A 62 5.26 6.97 -3.68
N ASP A 63 4.32 7.43 -4.50
CA ASP A 63 3.78 8.77 -4.42
C ASP A 63 2.90 8.94 -3.17
N THR A 64 2.14 7.90 -2.81
CA THR A 64 1.41 7.86 -1.53
C THR A 64 2.39 7.86 -0.34
N GLN A 65 3.46 7.05 -0.38
CA GLN A 65 4.48 7.01 0.68
C GLN A 65 5.18 8.36 0.85
N LYS A 66 5.53 9.03 -0.25
CA LYS A 66 6.09 10.39 -0.23
C LYS A 66 5.11 11.36 0.41
N THR A 67 3.84 11.32 0.04
CA THR A 67 2.80 12.19 0.60
C THR A 67 2.68 12.00 2.12
N CYS A 68 2.66 10.75 2.60
CA CYS A 68 2.60 10.44 4.03
C CYS A 68 3.83 10.96 4.79
N LYS A 69 5.04 10.74 4.23
CA LYS A 69 6.31 11.15 4.83
C LYS A 69 6.60 12.64 4.76
N GLN A 70 6.29 13.32 3.66
CA GLN A 70 6.54 14.76 3.47
C GLN A 70 5.84 15.61 4.52
N LEU A 71 4.62 15.23 4.88
CA LEU A 71 3.85 15.92 5.90
C LEU A 71 4.27 15.55 7.33
N LYS A 72 5.18 14.56 7.50
CA LYS A 72 5.52 13.92 8.78
C LYS A 72 4.27 13.43 9.55
N ARG A 73 3.22 13.05 8.82
CA ARG A 73 1.92 12.68 9.40
C ARG A 73 1.71 11.17 9.47
N GLY A 74 2.59 10.39 8.83
CA GLY A 74 2.54 8.94 8.87
C GLY A 74 3.45 8.30 7.84
N GLU A 75 3.15 7.06 7.52
CA GLU A 75 3.80 6.28 6.47
C GLU A 75 2.82 5.26 5.88
N LEU A 76 3.11 4.85 4.66
CA LEU A 76 2.55 3.67 4.02
C LEU A 76 3.46 2.48 4.31
N VAL A 77 2.86 1.41 4.82
CA VAL A 77 3.50 0.11 5.06
C VAL A 77 2.76 -0.99 4.30
N LEU A 78 3.49 -2.05 3.95
CA LEU A 78 2.97 -3.18 3.19
C LEU A 78 2.82 -4.39 4.12
N ALA A 79 1.75 -5.16 3.94
CA ALA A 79 1.50 -6.38 4.67
C ALA A 79 1.25 -7.55 3.70
N GLU A 80 1.71 -8.75 4.08
CA GLU A 80 1.40 -10.00 3.39
C GLU A 80 1.71 -9.97 1.88
N ILE A 81 2.82 -9.32 1.49
CA ILE A 81 3.22 -9.29 0.08
C ILE A 81 3.58 -10.70 -0.40
N SER A 82 3.14 -11.07 -1.60
CA SER A 82 3.53 -12.33 -2.22
C SER A 82 5.02 -12.31 -2.62
N PRO A 83 5.71 -13.46 -2.70
CA PRO A 83 7.11 -13.52 -3.12
C PRO A 83 7.36 -12.85 -4.48
N ARG A 84 6.39 -12.96 -5.40
CA ARG A 84 6.45 -12.32 -6.72
C ARG A 84 6.39 -10.80 -6.64
N VAL A 85 5.56 -10.25 -5.76
CA VAL A 85 5.48 -8.80 -5.53
C VAL A 85 6.74 -8.30 -4.83
N SER A 86 7.28 -9.07 -3.89
CA SER A 86 8.58 -8.78 -3.24
C SER A 86 9.71 -8.70 -4.27
N GLU A 87 9.83 -9.71 -5.15
CA GLU A 87 10.86 -9.72 -6.19
C GLU A 87 10.74 -8.51 -7.11
N VAL A 88 9.51 -8.11 -7.47
CA VAL A 88 9.27 -6.91 -8.28
C VAL A 88 9.71 -5.63 -7.55
N LEU A 89 9.46 -5.52 -6.24
CA LEU A 89 9.93 -4.40 -5.42
C LEU A 89 11.46 -4.37 -5.33
N ASP A 90 12.09 -5.52 -5.15
CA ASP A 90 13.54 -5.68 -5.06
C ASP A 90 14.22 -5.30 -6.38
N LEU A 91 13.70 -5.81 -7.51
CA LEU A 91 14.18 -5.48 -8.86
C LEU A 91 14.03 -3.99 -9.18
N ALA A 92 12.97 -3.36 -8.68
CA ALA A 92 12.75 -1.92 -8.83
C ALA A 92 13.58 -1.07 -7.85
N GLY A 93 14.30 -1.69 -6.90
CA GLY A 93 15.08 -1.00 -5.86
C GLY A 93 14.21 -0.26 -4.84
N LEU A 94 12.96 -0.67 -4.67
CA LEU A 94 11.96 0.04 -3.87
C LEU A 94 11.83 -0.51 -2.45
N THR A 95 12.38 -1.68 -2.17
CA THR A 95 12.34 -2.35 -0.87
C THR A 95 12.77 -1.43 0.30
N PRO A 96 13.81 -0.59 0.20
CA PRO A 96 14.19 0.31 1.29
C PRO A 96 13.18 1.43 1.60
N LEU A 97 12.25 1.71 0.68
CA LEU A 97 11.26 2.79 0.86
C LEU A 97 10.06 2.36 1.71
N PHE A 98 9.80 1.06 1.79
CA PHE A 98 8.63 0.49 2.43
C PHE A 98 9.03 -0.40 3.61
N LYS A 99 8.28 -0.28 4.71
CA LYS A 99 8.30 -1.34 5.73
C LYS A 99 7.35 -2.43 5.27
N VAL A 100 7.84 -3.66 5.23
CA VAL A 100 7.07 -4.85 4.85
C VAL A 100 6.90 -5.72 6.09
N PHE A 101 5.68 -6.11 6.37
CA PHE A 101 5.32 -6.98 7.49
C PHE A 101 4.72 -8.30 6.99
N PRO A 102 4.98 -9.42 7.69
CA PRO A 102 4.50 -10.73 7.29
C PRO A 102 3.00 -10.91 7.53
N THR A 103 2.38 -10.11 8.39
CA THR A 103 0.94 -10.16 8.68
C THR A 103 0.31 -8.78 8.70
N GLN A 104 -0.98 -8.69 8.34
CA GLN A 104 -1.77 -7.46 8.50
C GLN A 104 -1.74 -6.96 9.95
N THR A 105 -1.74 -7.87 10.93
CA THR A 105 -1.76 -7.52 12.37
C THR A 105 -0.48 -6.82 12.80
N GLU A 106 0.69 -7.33 12.37
CA GLU A 106 1.97 -6.68 12.67
C GLU A 106 2.11 -5.32 12.00
N ALA A 107 1.63 -5.18 10.76
CA ALA A 107 1.61 -3.90 10.06
C ALA A 107 0.74 -2.85 10.78
N VAL A 108 -0.43 -3.25 11.27
CA VAL A 108 -1.29 -2.38 12.08
C VAL A 108 -0.61 -2.03 13.41
N GLY A 109 0.07 -3.00 14.05
CA GLY A 109 0.78 -2.81 15.30
C GLY A 109 2.00 -1.88 15.23
N ASN A 110 2.50 -1.56 14.03
CA ASN A 110 3.55 -0.56 13.82
C ASN A 110 3.08 0.89 14.13
N PHE A 111 1.77 1.13 14.20
CA PHE A 111 1.15 2.45 14.47
C PHE A 111 0.47 2.52 15.85
#